data_AF-A0A6A4CDN1-F1
#
_entry.id   AF-A0A6A4CDN1-F1
#
_cell.length_a   1.000
_cell.length_b   1.000
_cell.length_c   1.000
_cell.angle_alpha   90.00
_cell.angle_beta   90.00
_cell.angle_gamma   90.00
#
_symmetry.space_group_name_H-M   'P 1'
#
loop_
_entity.id
_entity.type
_entity.pdbx_description
1 polymer ?
#
loop_
_entity_poly.entity_id
_entity_poly.type
_entity_poly.pdbx_seq_one_letter_code
_entity_poly.pdbx_strand_id
1 'polypeptide(L)'
;MRTLIPPVVYRLNRCASQDIDVLTHFFAYLNKFQDFAAEDNAFESTLLYYLIVFSEMWERPEPPISEMLARFTGTRVSNGGTYADIPRYCAFSKESSTVCDQLKVGNYEANGIIYKRDEYWNKSATIPTQASVLLLSSKQDPQTPHKYAEYLLDALDGDKKELITFEFATHGTLWTTPLDESDENSETCGMKLLVSYVSSGGDLDGLDKTCVDNMPVFSLTPSITYQYYFLSTNNAYDGVYNASLAALVTSSSSGSGTNTLTTTAKENETYKTVFIVFLVLFVVSSTIAVFFTYRWYQLKHHKAANRDTDDLPDNISISTPAEVASSSPELASPFSTHRVS
;
A
#
# COMPACT_ATOMS: atom_id res chain seq x y z
N MET A 1 0.37 20.00 -1.33
CA MET A 1 -0.90 20.69 -1.68
C MET A 1 -1.42 21.68 -0.63
N ARG A 2 -1.24 21.47 0.70
CA ARG A 2 -1.76 22.39 1.75
C ARG A 2 -1.41 23.88 1.58
N THR A 3 -0.26 24.16 0.98
CA THR A 3 0.25 25.52 0.68
C THR A 3 -0.61 26.29 -0.33
N LEU A 4 -1.50 25.60 -1.05
CA LEU A 4 -2.44 26.20 -1.99
C LEU A 4 -3.73 26.69 -1.31
N ILE A 5 -4.01 26.29 -0.07
CA ILE A 5 -5.22 26.71 0.64
C ILE A 5 -5.26 28.24 0.81
N PRO A 6 -4.23 28.92 1.38
CA PRO A 6 -4.28 30.37 1.55
C PRO A 6 -4.49 31.16 0.25
N PRO A 7 -3.76 30.93 -0.87
CA PRO A 7 -3.98 31.69 -2.09
C PRO A 7 -5.35 31.43 -2.71
N VAL A 8 -5.86 30.19 -2.68
CA VAL A 8 -7.20 29.88 -3.21
C VAL A 8 -8.28 30.59 -2.39
N VAL A 9 -8.21 30.52 -1.05
CA VAL A 9 -9.15 31.22 -0.16
C VAL A 9 -9.07 32.74 -0.36
N TYR A 10 -7.86 33.29 -0.48
CA TYR A 10 -7.65 34.71 -0.73
C TYR A 10 -8.34 35.16 -2.03
N ARG A 11 -8.14 34.44 -3.13
CA ARG A 11 -8.73 34.76 -4.44
C ARG A 11 -10.25 34.62 -4.45
N LEU A 12 -10.78 33.57 -3.82
CA LEU A 12 -12.22 33.39 -3.64
C LEU A 12 -12.84 34.56 -2.88
N ASN A 13 -12.20 35.00 -1.79
CA ASN A 13 -12.67 36.12 -0.99
C ASN A 13 -12.50 37.47 -1.70
N ARG A 14 -11.42 37.65 -2.48
CA ARG A 14 -11.18 38.86 -3.28
C ARG A 14 -12.23 39.04 -4.38
N CYS A 15 -12.67 37.95 -5.00
CA CYS A 15 -13.72 37.93 -6.02
C CYS A 15 -13.43 38.90 -7.20
N ALA A 16 -12.16 39.02 -7.62
CA ALA A 16 -11.79 39.87 -8.76
C ALA A 16 -11.96 39.12 -10.08
N SER A 17 -12.21 39.84 -11.18
CA SER A 17 -12.34 39.24 -12.52
C SER A 17 -11.11 38.43 -12.93
N GLN A 18 -9.91 38.88 -12.54
CA GLN A 18 -8.64 38.18 -12.79
C GLN A 18 -8.48 36.86 -12.04
N ASP A 19 -9.31 36.58 -11.03
CA ASP A 19 -9.28 35.33 -10.27
C ASP A 19 -10.06 34.21 -10.97
N ILE A 20 -11.00 34.54 -11.85
CA ILE A 20 -11.88 33.57 -12.50
C ILE A 20 -11.05 32.53 -13.26
N ASP A 21 -10.11 32.96 -14.09
CA ASP A 21 -9.29 32.05 -14.91
C ASP A 21 -8.34 31.20 -14.05
N VAL A 22 -7.72 31.81 -13.02
CA VAL A 22 -6.82 31.10 -12.09
C VAL A 22 -7.58 30.02 -11.30
N LEU A 23 -8.74 30.36 -10.75
CA LEU A 23 -9.57 29.42 -9.98
C LEU A 23 -10.17 28.34 -10.87
N THR A 24 -10.60 28.68 -12.09
CA THR A 24 -11.11 27.71 -13.07
C THR A 24 -10.02 26.69 -13.43
N HIS A 25 -8.79 27.15 -13.69
CA HIS A 25 -7.65 26.28 -13.91
C HIS A 25 -7.35 25.41 -12.68
N PHE A 26 -7.34 26.00 -11.49
CA PHE A 26 -7.11 25.29 -10.24
C PHE A 26 -8.07 24.11 -10.05
N PHE A 27 -9.38 24.35 -10.14
CA PHE A 27 -10.35 23.27 -9.96
C PHE A 27 -10.27 22.21 -11.06
N ALA A 28 -10.00 22.60 -12.32
CA ALA A 28 -9.80 21.65 -13.40
C ALA A 28 -8.59 20.72 -13.15
N TYR A 29 -7.46 21.29 -12.71
CA TYR A 29 -6.25 20.51 -12.44
C TYR A 29 -6.31 19.74 -11.12
N LEU A 30 -7.04 20.24 -10.13
CA LEU A 30 -7.33 19.50 -8.89
C LEU A 30 -8.17 18.25 -9.20
N ASN A 31 -9.25 18.39 -9.98
CA ASN A 31 -10.07 17.25 -10.39
C ASN A 31 -9.24 16.24 -11.20
N LYS A 32 -8.44 16.73 -12.17
CA LYS A 32 -7.53 15.85 -12.93
C LYS A 32 -6.54 15.10 -12.04
N PHE A 33 -6.01 15.77 -11.01
CA PHE A 33 -5.09 15.15 -10.05
C PHE A 33 -5.80 14.08 -9.21
N GLN A 34 -7.04 14.32 -8.79
CA GLN A 34 -7.85 13.37 -8.03
C GLN A 34 -8.31 12.16 -8.87
N ASP A 35 -8.60 12.36 -10.15
CA ASP A 35 -9.06 11.31 -11.07
C ASP A 35 -7.92 10.43 -11.60
N PHE A 36 -6.66 10.71 -11.23
CA PHE A 36 -5.52 9.96 -11.74
C PHE A 36 -5.51 8.54 -11.17
N ALA A 37 -5.50 7.54 -12.05
CA ALA A 37 -5.41 6.14 -11.63
C ALA A 37 -4.01 5.84 -11.08
N ALA A 38 -3.93 5.49 -9.80
CA ALA A 38 -2.72 4.95 -9.20
C ALA A 38 -2.67 3.44 -9.44
N GLU A 39 -1.47 2.87 -9.58
CA GLU A 39 -1.29 1.41 -9.67
C GLU A 39 -1.87 0.71 -8.42
N ASP A 40 -1.78 1.39 -7.27
CA ASP A 40 -2.30 0.93 -5.98
C ASP A 40 -3.81 0.70 -5.99
N ASN A 41 -4.55 1.37 -6.89
CA ASN A 41 -6.00 1.18 -7.04
C ASN A 41 -6.34 -0.28 -7.38
N ALA A 42 -5.43 -1.02 -8.02
CA ALA A 42 -5.62 -2.44 -8.31
C ALA A 42 -5.63 -3.34 -7.06
N PHE A 43 -5.05 -2.86 -5.95
CA PHE A 43 -4.99 -3.57 -4.67
C PHE A 43 -6.04 -3.09 -3.67
N GLU A 44 -6.81 -2.05 -4.01
CA GLU A 44 -7.85 -1.54 -3.15
C GLU A 44 -9.08 -2.46 -3.16
N SER A 45 -9.55 -2.85 -1.97
CA SER A 45 -10.82 -3.56 -1.81
C SER A 45 -11.72 -2.77 -0.87
N THR A 46 -12.67 -2.03 -1.45
CA THR A 46 -13.69 -1.29 -0.69
C THR A 46 -14.49 -2.21 0.23
N LEU A 47 -14.74 -3.46 -0.19
CA LEU A 47 -15.42 -4.45 0.64
C LEU A 47 -14.59 -4.82 1.87
N LEU A 48 -13.30 -5.09 1.69
CA LEU A 48 -12.38 -5.42 2.80
C LEU A 48 -12.23 -4.22 3.76
N TYR A 49 -12.10 -3.01 3.21
CA TYR A 49 -12.03 -1.78 3.99
C TYR A 49 -13.24 -1.65 4.93
N TYR A 50 -14.46 -1.74 4.39
CA TYR A 50 -15.67 -1.63 5.21
C TYR A 50 -15.87 -2.82 6.14
N LEU A 51 -15.45 -4.03 5.76
CA LEU A 51 -15.45 -5.18 6.65
C LEU A 51 -14.61 -4.91 7.90
N ILE A 52 -13.40 -4.36 7.75
CA ILE A 52 -12.51 -4.03 8.88
C ILE A 52 -13.09 -2.88 9.70
N VAL A 53 -13.38 -1.75 9.05
CA VAL A 53 -13.87 -0.53 9.72
C VAL A 53 -15.12 -0.81 10.54
N PHE A 54 -16.12 -1.49 9.97
CA PHE A 54 -17.37 -1.75 10.66
C PHE A 54 -17.28 -2.82 11.75
N SER A 55 -16.29 -3.71 11.67
CA SER A 55 -16.10 -4.76 12.68
C SER A 55 -15.30 -4.26 13.89
N GLU A 56 -14.22 -3.54 13.63
CA GLU A 56 -13.23 -3.17 14.66
C GLU A 56 -13.39 -1.76 15.18
N MET A 57 -13.63 -0.79 14.29
CA MET A 57 -13.45 0.64 14.57
C MET A 57 -14.76 1.38 14.78
N TRP A 58 -15.88 0.83 14.28
CA TRP A 58 -17.18 1.48 14.35
C TRP A 58 -17.83 1.36 15.74
N GLU A 59 -18.40 2.47 16.20
CA GLU A 59 -19.07 2.57 17.51
C GLU A 59 -20.37 1.75 17.50
N ARG A 60 -20.60 0.97 18.56
CA ARG A 60 -21.78 0.11 18.70
C ARG A 60 -22.39 0.26 20.08
N PRO A 61 -23.73 0.42 20.21
CA PRO A 61 -24.70 0.53 19.10
C PRO A 61 -24.51 1.81 18.29
N GLU A 62 -25.04 1.84 17.06
CA GLU A 62 -25.00 3.01 16.17
C GLU A 62 -25.51 4.28 16.87
N PRO A 63 -24.69 5.33 16.98
CA PRO A 63 -25.13 6.61 17.51
C PRO A 63 -26.23 7.25 16.66
N PRO A 64 -27.06 8.16 17.21
CA PRO A 64 -28.02 8.89 16.41
C PRO A 64 -27.36 9.67 15.27
N ILE A 65 -28.02 9.70 14.10
CA ILE A 65 -27.54 10.45 12.91
C ILE A 65 -27.22 11.91 13.26
N SER A 66 -28.05 12.54 14.11
CA SER A 66 -27.84 13.92 14.57
C SER A 66 -26.55 14.09 15.38
N GLU A 67 -26.17 13.08 16.16
CA GLU A 67 -24.91 13.10 16.91
C GLU A 67 -23.72 12.96 15.97
N MET A 68 -23.76 12.01 15.04
CA MET A 68 -22.70 11.83 14.04
C MET A 68 -22.52 13.09 13.16
N LEU A 69 -23.62 13.74 12.77
CA LEU A 69 -23.58 15.01 12.05
C LEU A 69 -23.02 16.15 12.92
N ALA A 70 -23.38 16.20 14.21
CA ALA A 70 -22.84 17.20 15.14
C ALA A 70 -21.33 17.02 15.35
N ARG A 71 -20.84 15.76 15.45
CA ARG A 71 -19.41 15.45 15.50
C ARG A 71 -18.69 15.94 14.24
N PHE A 72 -19.26 15.72 13.06
CA PHE A 72 -18.70 16.20 11.80
C PHE A 72 -18.65 17.74 11.73
N THR A 73 -19.80 18.40 11.92
CA THR A 73 -19.95 19.86 11.77
C THR A 73 -19.32 20.67 12.91
N GLY A 74 -19.12 20.05 14.07
CA GLY A 74 -18.50 20.69 15.25
C GLY A 74 -16.98 20.77 15.21
N THR A 75 -16.33 20.18 14.19
CA THR A 75 -14.86 20.19 14.05
C THR A 75 -14.40 21.19 13.00
N ARG A 76 -13.20 21.77 13.19
CA ARG A 76 -12.64 22.75 12.24
C ARG A 76 -12.13 22.10 10.95
N VAL A 77 -11.63 20.88 11.05
CA VAL A 77 -11.12 20.06 9.95
C VAL A 77 -11.56 18.63 10.24
N SER A 78 -12.13 17.98 9.23
CA SER A 78 -12.56 16.59 9.28
C SER A 78 -12.17 15.91 7.97
N ASN A 79 -11.82 14.62 8.05
CA ASN A 79 -11.53 13.78 6.88
C ASN A 79 -12.81 13.30 6.15
N GLY A 80 -13.96 13.92 6.41
CA GLY A 80 -15.19 13.72 5.66
C GLY A 80 -16.33 13.10 6.46
N GLY A 81 -17.48 13.01 5.79
CA GLY A 81 -18.79 12.75 6.40
C GLY A 81 -19.06 11.28 6.71
N THR A 82 -18.35 10.70 7.69
CA THR A 82 -18.61 9.33 8.19
C THR A 82 -20.08 9.11 8.58
N TYR A 83 -20.81 10.16 8.97
CA TYR A 83 -22.26 10.12 9.19
C TYR A 83 -23.07 9.65 7.95
N ALA A 84 -22.51 9.78 6.74
CA ALA A 84 -23.14 9.30 5.51
C ALA A 84 -22.97 7.79 5.30
N ASP A 85 -22.06 7.15 6.04
CA ASP A 85 -21.82 5.71 5.95
C ASP A 85 -22.76 4.89 6.86
N ILE A 86 -23.59 5.53 7.68
CA ILE A 86 -24.54 4.87 8.59
C ILE A 86 -25.43 3.83 7.88
N PRO A 87 -26.06 4.13 6.71
CA PRO A 87 -26.83 3.11 5.99
C PRO A 87 -25.96 1.93 5.53
N ARG A 88 -24.70 2.17 5.16
CA ARG A 88 -23.78 1.10 4.76
C ARG A 88 -23.38 0.26 5.96
N TYR A 89 -23.08 0.89 7.10
CA TYR A 89 -22.82 0.22 8.37
C TYR A 89 -23.99 -0.68 8.78
N CYS A 90 -25.21 -0.16 8.77
CA CYS A 90 -26.41 -0.90 9.16
C CYS A 90 -26.70 -2.07 8.20
N ALA A 91 -26.45 -1.90 6.91
CA ALA A 91 -26.55 -2.99 5.93
C ALA A 91 -25.49 -4.07 6.23
N PHE A 92 -24.21 -3.70 6.40
CA PHE A 92 -23.13 -4.65 6.65
C PHE A 92 -23.30 -5.40 7.97
N SER A 93 -23.58 -4.68 9.05
CA SER A 93 -23.61 -5.24 10.40
C SER A 93 -24.89 -6.02 10.69
N LYS A 94 -26.01 -5.67 10.05
CA LYS A 94 -27.36 -6.07 10.44
C LYS A 94 -27.61 -5.85 11.95
N GLU A 95 -27.02 -4.79 12.52
CA GLU A 95 -27.20 -4.42 13.91
C GLU A 95 -28.67 -4.09 14.19
N SER A 96 -29.22 -4.63 15.28
CA SER A 96 -30.60 -4.42 15.73
C SER A 96 -30.72 -3.21 16.68
N SER A 97 -30.20 -2.06 16.26
CA SER A 97 -30.37 -0.79 16.98
C SER A 97 -31.50 0.03 16.39
N THR A 98 -32.06 0.94 17.18
CA THR A 98 -33.15 1.82 16.74
C THR A 98 -32.79 2.61 15.48
N VAL A 99 -31.54 3.05 15.34
CA VAL A 99 -31.07 3.77 14.15
C VAL A 99 -31.08 2.85 12.93
N CYS A 100 -30.50 1.66 13.02
CA CYS A 100 -30.44 0.72 11.90
C CYS A 100 -31.82 0.16 11.51
N ASP A 101 -32.69 -0.12 12.47
CA ASP A 101 -34.05 -0.63 12.22
C ASP A 101 -34.91 0.40 11.46
N GLN A 102 -34.72 1.69 11.71
CA GLN A 102 -35.41 2.77 10.99
C GLN A 102 -35.00 2.85 9.51
N LEU A 103 -33.74 2.54 9.20
CA LEU A 103 -33.21 2.62 7.84
C LEU A 103 -33.63 1.45 6.95
N LYS A 104 -34.01 0.30 7.53
CA LYS A 104 -34.52 -0.89 6.82
C LYS A 104 -33.59 -1.44 5.73
N VAL A 105 -32.28 -1.23 5.89
CA VAL A 105 -31.24 -1.65 4.93
C VAL A 105 -30.66 -3.05 5.20
N GLY A 106 -30.92 -3.62 6.39
CA GLY A 106 -30.45 -4.96 6.79
C GLY A 106 -31.38 -6.13 6.42
N ASN A 107 -32.49 -5.87 5.71
CA ASN A 107 -33.57 -6.85 5.49
C ASN A 107 -33.32 -7.86 4.35
N TYR A 108 -32.07 -8.07 3.96
CA TYR A 108 -31.70 -9.04 2.93
C TYR A 108 -31.45 -10.44 3.54
N GLU A 109 -31.64 -11.50 2.74
CA GLU A 109 -31.64 -12.92 3.14
C GLU A 109 -30.26 -13.50 3.52
N ALA A 110 -29.19 -12.69 3.50
CA ALA A 110 -27.84 -13.14 3.86
C ALA A 110 -27.42 -12.65 5.26
N ASN A 111 -26.35 -13.24 5.78
CA ASN A 111 -25.74 -12.83 7.04
C ASN A 111 -25.09 -11.43 6.91
N GLY A 112 -24.82 -10.79 8.05
CA GLY A 112 -24.02 -9.57 8.08
C GLY A 112 -22.60 -9.82 7.55
N ILE A 113 -22.06 -8.84 6.83
CA ILE A 113 -20.68 -8.81 6.33
C ILE A 113 -19.81 -8.23 7.43
N ILE A 114 -19.64 -9.02 8.49
CA ILE A 114 -18.95 -8.64 9.71
C ILE A 114 -18.43 -9.87 10.44
N TYR A 115 -17.23 -9.78 11.02
CA TYR A 115 -16.75 -10.76 11.97
C TYR A 115 -17.12 -10.39 13.41
N LYS A 116 -17.20 -11.44 14.24
CA LYS A 116 -17.41 -11.27 15.68
C LYS A 116 -16.13 -10.72 16.30
N ARG A 117 -16.29 -9.77 17.20
CA ARG A 117 -15.22 -9.32 18.10
C ARG A 117 -14.80 -10.50 18.96
N ASP A 118 -13.51 -10.80 18.95
CA ASP A 118 -12.94 -11.91 19.70
C ASP A 118 -12.38 -11.43 21.05
N GLU A 119 -11.59 -12.27 21.70
CA GLU A 119 -10.97 -11.95 22.99
C GLU A 119 -9.89 -10.87 22.90
N TYR A 120 -9.44 -10.46 21.71
CA TYR A 120 -8.40 -9.44 21.52
C TYR A 120 -8.98 -8.06 21.22
N TRP A 121 -10.26 -7.97 20.85
CA TRP A 121 -10.90 -6.69 20.58
C TRP A 121 -10.89 -5.77 21.81
N ASN A 122 -10.53 -4.49 21.60
CA ASN A 122 -10.43 -3.45 22.62
C ASN A 122 -9.54 -3.85 23.82
N LYS A 123 -8.51 -4.66 23.56
CA LYS A 123 -7.44 -4.94 24.52
C LYS A 123 -6.13 -4.32 24.04
N SER A 124 -5.40 -3.77 24.99
CA SER A 124 -4.03 -3.33 24.79
C SER A 124 -3.13 -4.50 24.37
N ALA A 125 -2.26 -4.26 23.40
CA ALA A 125 -1.23 -5.22 23.04
C ALA A 125 -0.04 -5.13 24.02
N THR A 126 0.42 -6.28 24.50
CA THR A 126 1.68 -6.39 25.25
C THR A 126 2.86 -6.44 24.30
N ILE A 127 3.85 -5.59 24.52
CA ILE A 127 5.12 -5.56 23.78
C ILE A 127 5.97 -6.75 24.25
N PRO A 128 6.27 -7.74 23.38
CA PRO A 128 7.11 -8.86 23.77
C PRO A 128 8.51 -8.41 24.21
N THR A 129 9.14 -9.15 25.12
CA THR A 129 10.46 -8.78 25.68
C THR A 129 11.57 -8.58 24.64
N GLN A 130 11.47 -9.28 23.50
CA GLN A 130 12.38 -9.23 22.37
C GLN A 130 12.03 -8.18 21.31
N ALA A 131 10.96 -7.40 21.52
CA ALA A 131 10.45 -6.42 20.58
C ALA A 131 10.42 -5.02 21.20
N SER A 132 10.22 -4.04 20.33
CA SER A 132 10.02 -2.64 20.66
C SER A 132 9.00 -2.05 19.68
N VAL A 133 8.54 -0.83 19.97
CA VAL A 133 7.57 -0.11 19.15
C VAL A 133 8.07 1.31 18.89
N LEU A 134 8.29 1.64 17.62
CA LEU A 134 8.48 3.02 17.16
C LEU A 134 7.16 3.56 16.61
N LEU A 135 6.67 4.64 17.19
CA LEU A 135 5.52 5.40 16.71
C LEU A 135 6.01 6.72 16.11
N LEU A 136 5.51 7.05 14.92
CA LEU A 136 5.80 8.33 14.26
C LEU A 136 4.48 9.07 14.07
N SER A 137 4.38 10.29 14.59
CA SER A 137 3.15 11.08 14.48
C SER A 137 3.46 12.56 14.27
N SER A 138 2.44 13.33 13.88
CA SER A 138 2.56 14.77 13.68
C SER A 138 1.40 15.52 14.30
N LYS A 139 1.70 16.68 14.90
CA LYS A 139 0.67 17.58 15.47
C LYS A 139 -0.25 18.17 14.41
N GLN A 140 0.17 18.19 13.14
CA GLN A 140 -0.61 18.72 12.02
C GLN A 140 -1.20 17.63 11.11
N ASP A 141 -1.29 16.38 11.58
CA ASP A 141 -2.01 15.33 10.86
C ASP A 141 -3.55 15.51 11.02
N PRO A 142 -4.29 15.86 9.94
CA PRO A 142 -5.73 16.07 10.03
C PRO A 142 -6.55 14.77 9.97
N GLN A 143 -5.93 13.65 9.59
CA GLN A 143 -6.60 12.37 9.37
C GLN A 143 -6.45 11.44 10.57
N THR A 144 -5.25 11.38 11.15
CA THR A 144 -4.95 10.66 12.39
C THR A 144 -4.38 11.62 13.44
N PRO A 145 -5.25 12.39 14.14
CA PRO A 145 -4.81 13.42 15.07
C PRO A 145 -3.84 12.89 16.14
N HIS A 146 -2.79 13.69 16.42
CA HIS A 146 -1.67 13.31 17.29
C HIS A 146 -2.06 12.72 18.64
N LYS A 147 -3.12 13.24 19.28
CA LYS A 147 -3.65 12.73 20.55
C LYS A 147 -3.95 11.22 20.55
N TYR A 148 -4.30 10.66 19.40
CA TYR A 148 -4.58 9.22 19.29
C TYR A 148 -3.28 8.39 19.21
N ALA A 149 -2.17 8.97 18.73
CA ALA A 149 -0.86 8.35 18.82
C ALA A 149 -0.35 8.34 20.27
N GLU A 150 -0.59 9.42 21.04
CA GLU A 150 -0.33 9.46 22.48
C GLU A 150 -1.15 8.39 23.20
N TYR A 151 -2.45 8.29 22.93
CA TYR A 151 -3.30 7.25 23.50
C TYR A 151 -2.85 5.83 23.13
N LEU A 152 -2.43 5.60 21.88
CA LEU A 152 -1.90 4.30 21.47
C LEU A 152 -0.59 3.99 22.21
N LEU A 153 0.32 4.95 22.33
CA LEU A 153 1.55 4.79 23.08
C LEU A 153 1.25 4.42 24.53
N ASP A 154 0.36 5.15 25.21
CA ASP A 154 -0.03 4.90 26.59
C ASP A 154 -0.71 3.54 26.78
N ALA A 155 -1.54 3.14 25.82
CA ALA A 155 -2.28 1.89 25.87
C ALA A 155 -1.36 0.65 25.72
N LEU A 156 -0.25 0.74 25.00
CA LEU A 156 0.65 -0.41 24.81
C LEU A 156 1.27 -0.85 26.14
N ASP A 157 1.19 -2.15 26.44
CA ASP A 157 1.73 -2.72 27.68
C ASP A 157 3.22 -3.09 27.50
N GLY A 158 4.10 -2.30 28.10
CA GLY A 158 5.55 -2.45 28.02
C GLY A 158 6.29 -1.14 27.82
N ASP A 159 7.56 -1.10 28.23
CA ASP A 159 8.36 0.14 28.27
C ASP A 159 9.21 0.37 27.02
N LYS A 160 9.40 -0.65 26.16
CA LYS A 160 10.21 -0.55 24.93
C LYS A 160 9.40 0.11 23.80
N LYS A 161 9.01 1.35 24.00
CA LYS A 161 8.22 2.13 23.04
C LYS A 161 8.68 3.58 23.02
N GLU A 162 8.74 4.17 21.83
CA GLU A 162 9.07 5.59 21.66
C GLU A 162 8.15 6.22 20.62
N LEU A 163 7.68 7.44 20.91
CA LEU A 163 6.91 8.26 19.98
C LEU A 163 7.77 9.44 19.53
N ILE A 164 8.06 9.50 18.23
CA ILE A 164 8.68 10.67 17.61
C ILE A 164 7.58 11.57 17.05
N THR A 165 7.56 12.80 17.54
CA THR A 165 6.55 13.81 17.19
C THR A 165 7.14 14.85 16.24
N PHE A 166 6.55 14.94 15.05
CA PHE A 166 6.78 16.03 14.12
C PHE A 166 5.79 17.18 14.40
N GLU A 167 6.22 18.41 14.16
CA GLU A 167 5.36 19.58 14.37
C GLU A 167 4.37 19.78 13.21
N PHE A 168 4.83 19.61 11.97
CA PHE A 168 4.13 20.12 10.79
C PHE A 168 3.92 19.11 9.67
N ALA A 169 4.22 17.82 9.85
CA ALA A 169 3.94 16.83 8.81
C ALA A 169 2.43 16.59 8.64
N THR A 170 1.96 16.32 7.42
CA THR A 170 0.57 15.85 7.19
C THR A 170 0.46 14.34 7.38
N HIS A 171 -0.70 13.76 7.09
CA HIS A 171 -0.92 12.31 7.19
C HIS A 171 0.14 11.49 6.47
N GLY A 172 0.66 10.45 7.14
CA GLY A 172 1.72 9.59 6.60
C GLY A 172 3.13 10.17 6.79
N THR A 173 3.60 10.26 8.03
CA THR A 173 4.90 10.87 8.41
C THR A 173 6.12 10.29 7.70
N LEU A 174 6.05 9.05 7.20
CA LEU A 174 7.10 8.45 6.38
C LEU A 174 7.35 9.22 5.07
N TRP A 175 6.33 9.87 4.49
CA TRP A 175 6.44 10.58 3.22
C TRP A 175 6.28 12.10 3.36
N THR A 176 5.68 12.57 4.46
CA THR A 176 5.30 13.97 4.64
C THR A 176 6.24 14.75 5.55
N THR A 177 7.48 14.24 5.72
CA THR A 177 8.56 14.84 6.51
C THR A 177 9.81 15.13 5.67
N PRO A 178 9.69 15.81 4.50
CA PRO A 178 10.85 16.11 3.67
C PRO A 178 11.86 16.99 4.43
N LEU A 179 13.15 16.74 4.24
CA LEU A 179 14.23 17.57 4.76
C LEU A 179 14.44 18.85 3.94
N ASP A 180 14.01 18.86 2.68
CA ASP A 180 13.94 20.03 1.81
C ASP A 180 12.52 20.12 1.19
N GLU A 181 11.72 21.11 1.60
CA GLU A 181 10.35 21.30 1.07
C GLU A 181 10.34 21.77 -0.40
N SER A 182 11.48 22.21 -0.94
CA SER A 182 11.60 22.66 -2.34
C SER A 182 11.99 21.54 -3.30
N ASP A 183 12.52 20.43 -2.79
CA ASP A 183 12.89 19.24 -3.56
C ASP A 183 11.88 18.11 -3.31
N GLU A 184 11.11 17.75 -4.34
CA GLU A 184 10.14 16.65 -4.26
C GLU A 184 10.79 15.28 -4.13
N ASN A 185 12.09 15.16 -4.44
CA ASN A 185 12.88 13.94 -4.25
C ASN A 185 13.66 13.97 -2.92
N SER A 186 13.44 14.99 -2.08
CA SER A 186 14.10 15.08 -0.78
C SER A 186 13.88 13.80 0.01
N GLU A 187 14.95 13.33 0.66
CA GLU A 187 14.81 12.34 1.72
C GLU A 187 13.83 12.83 2.78
N THR A 188 13.10 11.91 3.38
CA THR A 188 12.18 12.21 4.48
C THR A 188 12.76 11.76 5.81
N CYS A 189 12.63 12.59 6.85
CA CYS A 189 13.09 12.22 8.18
C CYS A 189 12.37 10.96 8.71
N GLY A 190 11.07 10.83 8.45
CA GLY A 190 10.30 9.65 8.81
C GLY A 190 10.87 8.35 8.22
N MET A 191 11.29 8.36 6.95
CA MET A 191 11.94 7.20 6.35
C MET A 191 13.33 6.93 6.95
N LYS A 192 14.12 7.98 7.22
CA LYS A 192 15.43 7.83 7.88
C LYS A 192 15.31 7.22 9.27
N LEU A 193 14.31 7.64 10.06
CA LEU A 193 14.00 7.04 11.36
C LEU A 193 13.62 5.56 11.23
N LEU A 194 12.76 5.21 10.26
CA LEU A 194 12.40 3.81 10.02
C LEU A 194 13.62 2.96 9.63
N VAL A 195 14.47 3.46 8.73
CA VAL A 195 15.71 2.77 8.34
C VAL A 195 16.65 2.60 9.54
N SER A 196 16.82 3.63 10.36
CA SER A 196 17.63 3.56 11.57
C SER A 196 17.08 2.55 12.59
N TYR A 197 15.76 2.54 12.81
CA TYR A 197 15.07 1.60 13.69
C TYR A 197 15.24 0.14 13.23
N VAL A 198 15.08 -0.13 11.93
CA VAL A 198 15.27 -1.48 11.40
C VAL A 198 16.74 -1.89 11.44
N SER A 199 17.66 -0.98 11.10
CA SER A 199 19.11 -1.26 11.05
C SER A 199 19.71 -1.49 12.44
N SER A 200 19.10 -0.92 13.48
CA SER A 200 19.45 -1.14 14.88
C SER A 200 18.76 -2.36 15.49
N GLY A 201 18.02 -3.15 14.69
CA GLY A 201 17.30 -4.33 15.20
C GLY A 201 16.15 -3.98 16.15
N GLY A 202 15.58 -2.78 16.00
CA GLY A 202 14.55 -2.25 16.89
C GLY A 202 15.08 -1.62 18.17
N ASP A 203 16.40 -1.44 18.32
CA ASP A 203 16.94 -0.77 19.50
C ASP A 203 16.65 0.74 19.48
N LEU A 204 15.74 1.17 20.36
CA LEU A 204 15.29 2.58 20.44
C LEU A 204 16.39 3.52 20.92
N ASP A 205 17.33 3.03 21.74
CA ASP A 205 18.47 3.82 22.21
C ASP A 205 19.48 4.07 21.08
N GLY A 206 19.49 3.19 20.06
CA GLY A 206 20.30 3.30 18.85
C GLY A 206 19.69 4.13 17.73
N LEU A 207 18.51 4.74 17.94
CA LEU A 207 17.80 5.50 16.92
C LEU A 207 18.53 6.80 16.57
N ASP A 208 18.92 6.96 15.31
CA ASP A 208 19.46 8.21 14.77
C ASP A 208 18.32 9.21 14.55
N LYS A 209 18.17 10.12 15.51
CA LYS A 209 17.13 11.16 15.54
C LYS A 209 17.62 12.50 14.97
N THR A 210 18.83 12.57 14.42
CA THR A 210 19.43 13.84 13.96
C THR A 210 18.63 14.53 12.86
N CYS A 211 17.84 13.80 12.07
CA CYS A 211 16.99 14.39 11.05
C CYS A 211 15.84 15.23 11.62
N VAL A 212 15.41 14.98 12.87
CA VAL A 212 14.29 15.67 13.50
C VAL A 212 14.63 17.14 13.74
N ASP A 213 15.85 17.40 14.22
CA ASP A 213 16.36 18.77 14.46
C ASP A 213 16.62 19.54 13.15
N ASN A 214 16.76 18.82 12.03
CA ASN A 214 16.98 19.38 10.70
C ASN A 214 15.67 19.57 9.91
N MET A 215 14.51 19.30 10.52
CA MET A 215 13.23 19.48 9.85
C MET A 215 13.02 20.95 9.45
N PRO A 216 12.55 21.22 8.23
CA PRO A 216 12.32 22.57 7.75
C PRO A 216 11.28 23.30 8.60
N VAL A 217 11.45 24.62 8.70
CA VAL A 217 10.47 25.49 9.35
C VAL A 217 9.16 25.51 8.58
N PHE A 218 8.04 25.63 9.30
CA PHE A 218 6.73 25.69 8.68
C PHE A 218 6.61 26.83 7.65
N SER A 219 6.27 26.47 6.42
CA SER A 219 5.99 27.42 5.35
C SER A 219 4.65 27.12 4.69
N LEU A 220 3.88 28.16 4.40
CA LEU A 220 2.69 28.09 3.56
C LEU A 220 2.93 28.61 2.14
N THR A 221 4.19 28.88 1.80
CA THR A 221 4.55 29.31 0.45
C THR A 221 4.52 28.10 -0.48
N PRO A 222 3.68 28.10 -1.53
CA PRO A 222 3.70 27.01 -2.49
C PRO A 222 5.03 26.99 -3.25
N SER A 223 5.56 25.79 -3.53
CA SER A 223 6.69 25.67 -4.44
C SER A 223 6.32 26.21 -5.83
N ILE A 224 7.32 26.67 -6.59
CA ILE A 224 7.07 27.24 -7.92
C ILE A 224 6.38 26.23 -8.83
N THR A 225 6.71 24.94 -8.70
CA THR A 225 6.08 23.91 -9.49
C THR A 225 4.61 23.72 -9.14
N TYR A 226 4.27 23.66 -7.84
CA TYR A 226 2.88 23.59 -7.42
C TYR A 226 2.10 24.83 -7.87
N GLN A 227 2.71 26.02 -7.77
CA GLN A 227 2.11 27.25 -8.24
C GLN A 227 1.84 27.22 -9.75
N TYR A 228 2.80 26.76 -10.56
CA TYR A 228 2.63 26.68 -12.01
C TYR A 228 1.64 25.60 -12.43
N TYR A 229 1.71 24.42 -11.81
CA TYR A 229 0.80 23.32 -12.12
C TYR A 229 -0.64 23.64 -11.74
N PHE A 230 -0.88 24.06 -10.49
CA PHE A 230 -2.23 24.24 -9.96
C PHE A 230 -2.80 25.64 -10.16
N LEU A 231 -1.99 26.70 -10.21
CA LEU A 231 -2.49 28.08 -10.33
C LEU A 231 -2.12 28.74 -11.66
N SER A 232 -1.18 28.18 -12.42
CA SER A 232 -0.74 28.69 -13.73
C SER A 232 -0.47 30.20 -13.72
N THR A 233 0.27 30.66 -12.70
CA THR A 233 0.55 32.08 -12.48
C THR A 233 1.92 32.28 -11.83
N ASN A 234 2.51 33.47 -11.98
CA ASN A 234 3.80 33.83 -11.38
C ASN A 234 3.69 34.32 -9.93
N ASN A 235 2.48 34.60 -9.43
CA ASN A 235 2.24 34.95 -8.04
C ASN A 235 0.94 34.31 -7.55
N ALA A 236 1.05 33.44 -6.54
CA ALA A 236 -0.08 32.68 -6.03
C ALA A 236 -1.28 33.53 -5.56
N TYR A 237 -1.06 34.75 -5.07
CA TYR A 237 -2.12 35.63 -4.53
C TYR A 237 -2.64 36.64 -5.56
N ASP A 238 -1.74 37.39 -6.18
CA ASP A 238 -2.06 38.55 -7.02
C ASP A 238 -1.78 38.36 -8.50
N GLY A 239 -1.16 37.24 -8.87
CA GLY A 239 -0.80 36.97 -10.27
C GLY A 239 -2.02 36.74 -11.16
N VAL A 240 -1.85 37.06 -12.44
CA VAL A 240 -2.82 36.80 -13.52
C VAL A 240 -2.55 35.41 -14.10
N TYR A 241 -3.61 34.75 -14.58
CA TYR A 241 -3.51 33.48 -15.29
C TYR A 241 -2.60 33.59 -16.52
N ASN A 242 -1.73 32.61 -16.69
CA ASN A 242 -0.88 32.48 -17.86
C ASN A 242 -0.68 30.99 -18.19
N ALA A 243 -1.44 30.49 -19.17
CA ALA A 243 -1.42 29.10 -19.62
C ALA A 243 -0.03 28.53 -19.94
N SER A 244 0.93 29.38 -20.34
CA SER A 244 2.29 28.92 -20.64
C SER A 244 3.03 28.39 -19.40
N LEU A 245 2.68 28.84 -18.19
CA LEU A 245 3.36 28.43 -16.96
C LEU A 245 3.02 26.99 -16.59
N ALA A 246 1.74 26.59 -16.66
CA ALA A 246 1.36 25.18 -16.50
C ALA A 246 1.99 24.30 -17.58
N ALA A 247 2.12 24.80 -18.81
CA ALA A 247 2.76 24.06 -19.91
C ALA A 247 4.25 23.77 -19.64
N LEU A 248 4.98 24.67 -18.96
CA LEU A 248 6.39 24.47 -18.59
C LEU A 248 6.60 23.25 -17.70
N VAL A 249 5.68 22.99 -16.77
CA VAL A 249 5.83 21.91 -15.77
C VAL A 249 5.13 20.61 -16.17
N THR A 250 4.18 20.67 -17.10
CA THR A 250 3.47 19.49 -17.64
C THR A 250 4.17 18.87 -18.85
N SER A 251 4.91 19.66 -19.64
CA SER A 251 5.69 19.14 -20.76
C SER A 251 6.93 18.36 -20.32
N SER A 252 7.52 18.71 -19.16
CA SER A 252 8.63 17.99 -18.53
C SER A 252 8.26 16.65 -17.91
N SER A 253 6.98 16.39 -17.63
CA SER A 253 6.50 15.19 -16.92
C SER A 253 5.94 14.09 -17.84
N SER A 254 6.16 14.17 -19.16
CA SER A 254 5.56 13.25 -20.15
C SER A 254 6.20 11.85 -20.20
N GLY A 255 6.86 11.41 -19.13
CA GLY A 255 7.59 10.15 -19.10
C GLY A 255 7.89 9.60 -17.72
N SER A 256 6.88 9.36 -16.88
CA SER A 256 6.89 8.31 -15.85
C SER A 256 5.51 8.20 -15.19
N GLY A 257 4.98 6.97 -15.05
CA GLY A 257 3.69 6.68 -14.43
C GLY A 257 3.75 6.66 -12.90
N THR A 258 4.24 7.73 -12.29
CA THR A 258 4.35 7.86 -10.83
C THR A 258 4.02 9.30 -10.45
N ASN A 259 3.05 9.49 -9.53
CA ASN A 259 2.63 10.80 -9.00
C ASN A 259 3.64 11.38 -8.00
N THR A 260 4.90 11.44 -8.41
CA THR A 260 5.85 12.44 -7.95
C THR A 260 6.15 13.27 -9.18
N LEU A 261 6.14 14.60 -9.07
CA LEU A 261 6.54 15.43 -10.19
C LEU A 261 8.06 15.28 -10.34
N THR A 262 8.40 14.19 -11.01
CA THR A 262 9.72 13.62 -11.14
C THR A 262 10.44 14.39 -12.24
N THR A 263 11.48 15.12 -11.84
CA THR A 263 12.60 15.36 -12.75
C THR A 263 13.32 14.02 -12.93
N THR A 264 13.62 13.73 -14.19
CA THR A 264 14.00 12.43 -14.70
C THR A 264 15.33 11.95 -14.09
N ALA A 265 15.28 10.97 -13.20
CA ALA A 265 16.39 10.04 -13.00
C ALA A 265 16.29 8.96 -14.08
N LYS A 266 17.39 8.80 -14.82
CA LYS A 266 17.51 7.98 -16.03
C LYS A 266 17.59 6.49 -15.67
N GLU A 267 16.51 5.88 -15.20
CA GLU A 267 16.42 4.44 -14.99
C GLU A 267 15.12 3.90 -15.57
N ASN A 268 15.21 3.20 -16.72
CA ASN A 268 14.41 2.00 -17.05
C ASN A 268 14.53 1.48 -18.51
N GLU A 269 15.59 1.81 -19.25
CA GLU A 269 15.91 1.11 -20.51
C GLU A 269 16.83 -0.11 -20.27
N THR A 270 17.61 -0.10 -19.19
CA THR A 270 18.63 -1.12 -18.91
C THR A 270 17.99 -2.46 -18.51
N TYR A 271 16.94 -2.47 -17.67
CA TYR A 271 16.33 -3.72 -17.20
C TYR A 271 15.59 -4.47 -18.32
N LYS A 272 14.89 -3.77 -19.21
CA LYS A 272 14.24 -4.38 -20.39
C LYS A 272 15.27 -4.98 -21.33
N THR A 273 16.36 -4.26 -21.60
CA THR A 273 17.46 -4.74 -22.44
C THR A 273 18.13 -5.97 -21.82
N VAL A 274 18.43 -5.94 -20.52
CA VAL A 274 19.02 -7.08 -19.79
C VAL A 274 18.08 -8.28 -19.77
N PHE A 275 16.78 -8.08 -19.54
CA PHE A 275 15.79 -9.14 -19.54
C PHE A 275 15.63 -9.80 -20.92
N ILE A 276 15.58 -9.00 -21.99
CA ILE A 276 15.51 -9.52 -23.36
C ILE A 276 16.77 -10.32 -23.71
N VAL A 277 17.96 -9.81 -23.36
CA VAL A 277 19.23 -10.54 -23.57
C VAL A 277 19.24 -11.86 -22.81
N PHE A 278 18.79 -11.87 -21.55
CA PHE A 278 18.71 -13.09 -20.75
C PHE A 278 17.75 -14.11 -21.35
N LEU A 279 16.59 -13.66 -21.83
CA LEU A 279 15.56 -14.53 -22.42
C LEU A 279 16.04 -15.15 -23.74
N VAL A 280 16.74 -14.39 -24.58
CA VAL A 280 17.35 -14.91 -25.82
C VAL A 280 18.43 -15.95 -25.49
N LEU A 281 19.31 -15.68 -24.53
CA LEU A 281 20.35 -16.63 -24.11
C LEU A 281 19.75 -17.91 -23.51
N PHE A 282 18.66 -17.80 -22.75
CA PHE A 282 17.94 -18.94 -22.18
C PHE A 282 17.30 -19.83 -23.25
N VAL A 283 16.67 -19.24 -24.28
CA VAL A 283 16.08 -19.99 -25.40
C VAL A 283 17.17 -20.67 -26.24
N VAL A 284 18.27 -19.98 -26.52
CA VAL A 284 19.40 -20.55 -27.29
C VAL A 284 20.06 -21.69 -26.53
N SER A 285 20.34 -21.54 -25.24
CA SER A 285 20.91 -22.62 -24.42
C SER A 285 19.98 -23.83 -24.32
N SER A 286 18.66 -23.60 -24.18
CA SER A 286 17.66 -24.67 -24.16
C SER A 286 17.58 -25.44 -25.48
N THR A 287 17.60 -24.75 -26.62
CA THR A 287 17.57 -25.40 -27.94
C THR A 287 18.85 -26.20 -28.22
N ILE A 288 20.01 -25.68 -27.80
CA ILE A 288 21.29 -26.40 -27.88
C ILE A 288 21.26 -27.66 -27.01
N ALA A 289 20.76 -27.57 -25.77
CA ALA A 289 20.64 -28.73 -24.89
C ALA A 289 19.69 -29.80 -25.46
N VAL A 290 18.56 -29.40 -26.05
CA VAL A 290 17.64 -30.31 -26.75
C VAL A 290 18.32 -30.97 -27.96
N PHE A 291 19.09 -30.22 -28.74
CA PHE A 291 19.82 -30.78 -29.88
C PHE A 291 20.88 -31.81 -29.43
N PHE A 292 21.66 -31.51 -28.39
CA PHE A 292 22.67 -32.43 -27.89
C PHE A 292 22.05 -33.68 -27.24
N THR A 293 20.97 -33.55 -26.48
CA THR A 293 20.24 -34.69 -25.92
C THR A 293 19.63 -35.56 -27.01
N TYR A 294 19.04 -34.96 -28.04
CA TYR A 294 18.52 -35.68 -29.21
C TYR A 294 19.64 -36.41 -29.97
N ARG A 295 20.77 -35.74 -30.22
CA ARG A 295 21.90 -36.35 -30.92
C ARG A 295 22.55 -37.46 -30.10
N TRP A 296 22.64 -37.30 -28.78
CA TRP A 296 23.11 -38.34 -27.86
C TRP A 296 22.17 -39.55 -27.86
N TYR A 297 20.86 -39.31 -27.84
CA TYR A 297 19.85 -40.36 -27.95
C TYR A 297 19.97 -41.14 -29.27
N GLN A 298 20.11 -40.43 -30.40
CA GLN A 298 20.31 -41.05 -31.71
C GLN A 298 21.61 -41.87 -31.78
N LEU A 299 22.72 -41.33 -31.26
CA LEU A 299 24.00 -42.05 -31.22
C LEU A 299 23.94 -43.30 -30.34
N LYS A 300 23.20 -43.25 -29.24
CA LYS A 300 22.97 -44.42 -28.37
C LYS A 300 22.14 -45.49 -29.07
N HIS A 301 21.10 -45.10 -29.81
CA HIS A 301 20.28 -46.04 -30.58
C HIS A 301 21.02 -46.62 -31.79
N HIS A 302 21.83 -45.84 -32.50
CA HIS A 302 22.68 -46.37 -33.57
C HIS A 302 23.75 -47.33 -33.04
N LYS A 303 24.35 -47.05 -31.87
CA LYS A 303 25.28 -48.00 -31.21
C LYS A 303 24.59 -49.26 -30.69
N ALA A 304 23.32 -49.19 -30.29
CA ALA A 304 22.54 -50.37 -29.91
C ALA A 304 22.18 -51.23 -31.13
N ALA A 305 21.71 -50.61 -32.22
CA ALA A 305 21.35 -51.32 -33.45
C ALA A 305 22.56 -52.00 -34.15
N ASN A 306 23.75 -51.37 -34.11
CA ASN A 306 24.99 -51.99 -34.61
C ASN A 306 25.63 -52.99 -33.64
N ARG A 307 25.15 -53.10 -32.39
CA ARG A 307 25.62 -54.09 -31.42
C ARG A 307 24.77 -55.37 -31.44
N ASP A 308 23.55 -55.31 -31.97
CA ASP A 308 22.64 -56.45 -32.12
C ASP A 308 22.84 -57.25 -33.43
N THR A 309 23.82 -56.88 -34.26
CA THR A 309 24.05 -57.49 -35.59
C THR A 309 25.39 -58.21 -35.77
N ASP A 310 26.27 -58.23 -34.77
CA ASP A 310 27.47 -59.08 -34.75
C ASP A 310 27.52 -59.88 -33.44
N ASP A 311 27.54 -61.21 -33.61
CA ASP A 311 27.90 -62.27 -32.66
C ASP A 311 26.95 -62.62 -31.49
N LEU A 312 26.08 -63.62 -31.75
CA LEU A 312 25.94 -64.77 -30.85
C LEU A 312 26.73 -65.94 -31.47
N PRO A 313 27.50 -66.74 -30.71
CA PRO A 313 26.83 -67.78 -29.92
C PRO A 313 27.51 -68.24 -28.61
N ASP A 314 26.66 -68.85 -27.77
CA ASP A 314 26.86 -70.07 -26.98
C ASP A 314 28.15 -70.24 -26.15
N ASN A 315 28.07 -69.96 -24.84
CA ASN A 315 28.08 -71.00 -23.80
C ASN A 315 28.15 -70.39 -22.37
N ILE A 316 27.92 -71.28 -21.40
CA ILE A 316 28.16 -71.19 -19.94
C ILE A 316 26.93 -70.88 -19.07
N SER A 317 26.43 -71.99 -18.54
CA SER A 317 25.60 -72.20 -17.36
C SER A 317 26.07 -71.48 -16.09
N ILE A 318 25.15 -71.18 -15.15
CA ILE A 318 25.12 -71.75 -13.78
C ILE A 318 23.93 -71.19 -12.95
N SER A 319 23.10 -72.13 -12.49
CA SER A 319 22.35 -72.29 -11.23
C SER A 319 21.29 -71.30 -10.71
N THR A 320 20.11 -71.90 -10.49
CA THR A 320 18.90 -71.46 -9.76
C THR A 320 19.02 -71.69 -8.21
N PRO A 321 18.00 -71.40 -7.35
CA PRO A 321 18.11 -70.54 -6.17
C PRO A 321 17.87 -71.29 -4.83
N ALA A 322 17.72 -70.56 -3.72
CA ALA A 322 17.04 -71.07 -2.53
C ALA A 322 16.05 -70.03 -1.96
N GLU A 323 14.81 -70.50 -1.77
CA GLU A 323 13.69 -69.90 -1.03
C GLU A 323 14.02 -69.68 0.45
N VAL A 324 13.28 -68.81 1.16
CA VAL A 324 12.37 -69.19 2.28
C VAL A 324 11.32 -68.09 2.48
N ALA A 325 10.10 -68.53 2.81
CA ALA A 325 8.83 -67.86 2.78
C ALA A 325 8.41 -67.05 4.04
N SER A 326 7.41 -66.20 3.78
CA SER A 326 6.32 -65.59 4.57
C SER A 326 6.18 -65.81 6.09
N SER A 327 5.74 -64.75 6.78
CA SER A 327 4.39 -64.67 7.36
C SER A 327 4.02 -63.27 7.90
N SER A 328 2.89 -62.71 7.43
CA SER A 328 2.17 -61.53 7.96
C SER A 328 1.42 -61.85 9.28
N PRO A 329 0.69 -60.89 9.89
CA PRO A 329 -0.69 -60.62 9.45
C PRO A 329 -1.11 -59.13 9.38
N GLU A 330 -2.10 -58.90 8.51
CA GLU A 330 -2.86 -57.67 8.29
C GLU A 330 -3.74 -57.24 9.47
N LEU A 331 -4.11 -55.95 9.51
CA LEU A 331 -5.51 -55.57 9.72
C LEU A 331 -5.86 -54.30 8.91
N ALA A 332 -6.90 -54.42 8.09
CA ALA A 332 -7.62 -53.38 7.34
C ALA A 332 -8.35 -52.39 8.29
N SER A 333 -8.89 -51.22 7.93
CA SER A 333 -9.57 -50.72 6.72
C SER A 333 -9.87 -49.19 6.89
N PRO A 334 -10.40 -48.50 5.84
CA PRO A 334 -10.44 -47.03 5.67
C PRO A 334 -11.81 -46.38 5.97
N PHE A 335 -11.94 -45.04 5.96
CA PHE A 335 -13.23 -44.37 5.68
C PHE A 335 -13.11 -42.99 5.00
N SER A 336 -14.13 -42.72 4.19
CA SER A 336 -14.26 -41.80 3.06
C SER A 336 -14.93 -40.46 3.41
N THR A 337 -14.66 -39.42 2.62
CA THR A 337 -15.34 -38.11 2.61
C THR A 337 -16.55 -38.11 1.68
N HIS A 338 -17.73 -37.79 2.20
CA HIS A 338 -18.92 -37.46 1.41
C HIS A 338 -19.05 -35.96 1.18
N ARG A 339 -19.25 -35.57 -0.08
CA ARG A 339 -19.73 -34.28 -0.56
C ARG A 339 -21.22 -34.44 -0.86
N VAL A 340 -22.06 -33.53 -0.39
CA VAL A 340 -23.45 -33.37 -0.82
C VAL A 340 -23.62 -31.92 -1.29
N SER A 341 -24.41 -31.82 -2.35
CA SER A 341 -24.75 -30.67 -3.20
C SER A 341 -25.12 -29.37 -2.51
#